data_AF-M1P8N8-F1
#
_entry.id   AF-M1P8N8-F1
#
_cell.length_a   1.000
_cell.length_b   1.000
_cell.length_c   1.000
_cell.angle_alpha   90.00
_cell.angle_beta   90.00
_cell.angle_gamma   90.00
#
_symmetry.space_group_name_H-M   'P 1'
#
loop_
_entity.id
_entity.type
_entity.pdbx_description
1 polymer ?
#
loop_
_entity_poly.entity_id
_entity_poly.type
_entity_poly.pdbx_seq_one_letter_code
_entity_poly.pdbx_strand_id
1 'polypeptide(L)'
;MADNNIVELTPFRADLTRAMARRGERLLASTDLAEQVAALEPLEAYYIVRDVGFDQALPILLQLNQKQLETCVDLDCWNRHDFAVTSLDEWLTAFSLAGPEILAETFFSLDYVVQLLFMAKTVTVYDPDTDEVPQMVMEGNTSRAMTPDGFYLLESKEDVNLKIHPFTLLDALYQYDLTAAHQLLSEVRVDLSIQIEEEALHFRSGRMQDIGFVPPDEAVLLFTRPDIRKSSPRPQKPIGGPVSHVPSVYAKSLIETTLLQQALSLITSQEELSRLEQEIVWTINSAIVAYGEKTQDTKQISDIAERVRDTISLGLESLLAKDAFENQVDNVTAVAKASDLLGSCYISDLFRHGFAATQDLQQEIRLALRDSVFRAWYDLAESEQSDDPEDRLERAFVSALLGRHPLRGGFDLAKVEDVKAFACLAEIDAAHVRLQLLVANICGLS
;
A
#
# COMPACT_ATOMS: atom_id res chain seq x y z
N MET A 1 29.66 -26.29 26.24
CA MET A 1 28.20 -26.24 26.37
C MET A 1 27.81 -24.83 25.99
N ALA A 2 27.23 -24.67 24.79
CA ALA A 2 26.82 -23.36 24.32
C ALA A 2 25.57 -22.96 25.11
N ASP A 3 25.62 -21.79 25.76
CA ASP A 3 24.45 -21.17 26.37
C ASP A 3 23.40 -20.96 25.28
N ASN A 4 22.38 -21.81 25.31
CA ASN A 4 21.21 -21.68 24.48
C ASN A 4 20.40 -20.53 25.08
N ASN A 5 20.77 -19.30 24.74
CA ASN A 5 20.12 -18.09 25.18
C ASN A 5 18.74 -18.04 24.50
N ILE A 6 17.74 -18.67 25.13
CA ILE A 6 16.35 -18.60 24.70
C ILE A 6 15.93 -17.15 24.95
N VAL A 7 16.02 -16.33 23.91
CA VAL A 7 15.48 -14.97 23.94
C VAL A 7 13.97 -15.12 23.96
N GLU A 8 13.34 -14.86 25.11
CA GLU A 8 11.88 -14.75 25.18
C GLU A 8 11.42 -13.69 24.18
N LEU A 9 10.58 -14.10 23.21
CA LEU A 9 10.02 -13.19 22.24
C LEU A 9 8.99 -12.32 22.95
N THR A 10 9.17 -11.00 22.90
CA THR A 10 8.15 -10.05 23.35
C THR A 10 6.87 -10.23 22.54
N PRO A 11 5.68 -9.85 23.07
CA PRO A 11 4.40 -10.02 22.36
C PRO A 11 4.45 -9.50 20.92
N PHE A 12 4.95 -8.28 20.73
CA PHE A 12 5.13 -7.68 19.40
C PHE A 12 6.04 -8.50 18.47
N ARG A 13 7.19 -8.98 18.96
CA ARG A 13 8.07 -9.83 18.15
C ARG A 13 7.44 -11.17 17.82
N ALA A 14 6.62 -11.72 18.72
CA ALA A 14 5.87 -12.93 18.46
C ALA A 14 4.80 -12.69 17.37
N ASP A 15 4.09 -11.55 17.40
CA ASP A 15 3.14 -11.15 16.36
C ASP A 15 3.82 -11.00 14.99
N LEU A 16 4.93 -10.28 14.91
CA LEU A 16 5.71 -10.15 13.67
C LEU A 16 6.20 -11.51 13.15
N THR A 17 6.68 -12.38 14.05
CA THR A 17 7.15 -13.72 13.68
C THR A 17 5.99 -14.58 13.14
N ARG A 18 4.80 -14.48 13.75
CA ARG A 18 3.58 -15.15 13.27
C ARG A 18 3.17 -14.62 11.89
N ALA A 19 3.13 -13.30 11.71
CA ALA A 19 2.80 -12.68 10.43
C ALA A 19 3.78 -13.15 9.33
N MET A 20 5.09 -13.15 9.60
CA MET A 20 6.09 -13.67 8.67
C MET A 20 5.99 -15.18 8.43
N ALA A 21 5.41 -15.94 9.36
CA ALA A 21 5.14 -17.37 9.17
C ALA A 21 3.93 -17.64 8.28
N ARG A 22 2.96 -16.71 8.21
CA ARG A 22 1.83 -16.73 7.27
C ARG A 22 2.25 -16.23 5.88
N ARG A 23 3.26 -16.88 5.31
CA ARG A 23 3.68 -16.67 3.91
C ARG A 23 3.02 -17.66 2.98
N GLY A 24 2.82 -17.26 1.73
CA GLY A 24 2.10 -18.04 0.72
C GLY A 24 2.52 -19.50 0.62
N GLU A 25 3.83 -19.78 0.49
CA GLU A 25 4.35 -21.15 0.41
C GLU A 25 4.03 -22.00 1.65
N ARG A 26 4.06 -21.41 2.85
CA ARG A 26 3.75 -22.12 4.11
C ARG A 26 2.26 -22.37 4.26
N LEU A 27 1.43 -21.42 3.85
CA LEU A 27 -0.02 -21.59 3.80
C LEU A 27 -0.40 -22.71 2.84
N LEU A 28 0.15 -22.71 1.62
CA LEU A 28 -0.09 -23.74 0.62
C LEU A 28 0.34 -25.14 1.08
N ALA A 29 1.36 -25.24 1.93
CA ALA A 29 1.82 -26.50 2.53
C ALA A 29 1.03 -26.92 3.78
N SER A 30 0.06 -26.12 4.24
CA SER A 30 -0.69 -26.37 5.46
C SER A 30 -1.76 -27.45 5.29
N THR A 31 -1.94 -28.27 6.34
CA THR A 31 -3.04 -29.24 6.43
C THR A 31 -4.39 -28.58 6.65
N ASP A 32 -4.41 -27.38 7.23
CA ASP A 32 -5.62 -26.65 7.64
C ASP A 32 -5.74 -25.32 6.87
N LEU A 33 -5.47 -25.37 5.55
CA LEU A 33 -5.44 -24.19 4.67
C LEU A 33 -6.71 -23.33 4.80
N ALA A 34 -7.89 -23.96 4.78
CA ALA A 34 -9.17 -23.27 4.86
C ALA A 34 -9.32 -22.41 6.12
N GLU A 35 -9.02 -22.99 7.29
CA GLU A 35 -9.10 -22.28 8.58
C GLU A 35 -8.07 -21.15 8.66
N GLN A 36 -6.84 -21.41 8.18
CA GLN A 36 -5.79 -20.39 8.19
C GLN A 36 -6.09 -19.23 7.26
N VAL A 37 -6.61 -19.49 6.06
CA VAL A 37 -6.99 -18.42 5.11
C VAL A 37 -8.18 -17.64 5.67
N ALA A 38 -9.21 -18.30 6.22
CA ALA A 38 -10.36 -17.62 6.80
C ALA A 38 -9.98 -16.70 7.98
N ALA A 39 -8.91 -17.01 8.71
CA ALA A 39 -8.38 -16.21 9.82
C ALA A 39 -7.48 -15.04 9.38
N LEU A 40 -7.13 -14.93 8.09
CA LEU A 40 -6.33 -13.81 7.58
C LEU A 40 -7.14 -12.52 7.58
N GLU A 41 -6.47 -11.42 7.93
CA GLU A 41 -7.02 -10.09 7.66
C GLU A 41 -7.11 -9.85 6.14
N PRO A 42 -8.12 -9.11 5.65
CA PRO A 42 -8.33 -8.92 4.21
C PRO A 42 -7.11 -8.38 3.45
N LEU A 43 -6.40 -7.42 4.04
CA LEU A 43 -5.18 -6.85 3.46
C LEU A 43 -4.03 -7.87 3.43
N GLU A 44 -3.92 -8.74 4.43
CA GLU A 44 -2.91 -9.80 4.48
C GLU A 44 -3.19 -10.87 3.40
N ALA A 45 -4.46 -11.28 3.25
CA ALA A 45 -4.87 -12.22 2.21
C ALA A 45 -4.53 -11.72 0.80
N TYR A 46 -4.80 -10.44 0.51
CA TYR A 46 -4.44 -9.81 -0.77
C TYR A 46 -2.94 -9.92 -1.08
N TYR A 47 -2.09 -9.48 -0.14
CA TYR A 47 -0.65 -9.49 -0.37
C TYR A 47 -0.07 -10.90 -0.46
N ILE A 48 -0.65 -11.88 0.24
CA ILE A 48 -0.27 -13.29 0.09
C ILE A 48 -0.59 -13.79 -1.31
N VAL A 49 -1.79 -13.51 -1.84
CA VAL A 49 -2.14 -13.90 -3.22
C VAL A 49 -1.20 -13.25 -4.23
N ARG A 50 -0.86 -11.96 -4.04
CA ARG A 50 0.10 -11.25 -4.90
C ARG A 50 1.52 -11.83 -4.84
N ASP A 51 1.99 -12.21 -3.65
CA ASP A 51 3.32 -12.82 -3.45
C ASP A 51 3.41 -14.23 -4.07
N VAL A 52 2.35 -15.03 -3.95
CA VAL A 52 2.27 -16.37 -4.57
C VAL A 52 2.14 -16.29 -6.09
N GLY A 53 1.43 -15.27 -6.58
CA GLY A 53 1.08 -15.11 -8.00
C GLY A 53 -0.14 -15.94 -8.40
N PHE A 54 -0.95 -15.41 -9.33
CA PHE A 54 -2.22 -16.03 -9.74
C PHE A 54 -2.10 -17.47 -10.22
N ASP A 55 -1.00 -17.81 -10.90
CA ASP A 55 -0.75 -19.16 -11.43
C ASP A 55 -0.72 -20.25 -10.35
N GLN A 56 -0.41 -19.87 -9.10
CA GLN A 56 -0.27 -20.79 -7.97
C GLN A 56 -1.26 -20.50 -6.83
N ALA A 57 -1.97 -19.37 -6.89
CA ALA A 57 -2.82 -18.90 -5.79
C ALA A 57 -4.19 -19.59 -5.72
N LEU A 58 -4.60 -20.38 -6.72
CA LEU A 58 -5.94 -21.00 -6.76
C LEU A 58 -6.35 -21.70 -5.44
N PRO A 59 -5.50 -22.51 -4.77
CA PRO A 59 -5.88 -23.14 -3.51
C PRO A 59 -6.22 -22.13 -2.40
N ILE A 60 -5.57 -20.96 -2.38
CA ILE A 60 -5.85 -19.88 -1.43
C ILE A 60 -7.11 -19.13 -1.85
N LEU A 61 -7.24 -18.81 -3.14
CA LEU A 61 -8.38 -18.09 -3.71
C LEU A 61 -9.71 -18.77 -3.38
N LEU A 62 -9.77 -20.10 -3.48
CA LEU A 62 -10.96 -20.89 -3.16
C LEU A 62 -11.35 -20.86 -1.66
N GLN A 63 -10.48 -20.39 -0.78
CA GLN A 63 -10.72 -20.30 0.67
C GLN A 63 -10.98 -18.86 1.15
N LEU A 64 -10.93 -17.88 0.24
CA LEU A 64 -11.20 -16.50 0.60
C LEU A 64 -12.67 -16.34 1.02
N ASN A 65 -12.89 -15.64 2.12
CA ASN A 65 -14.24 -15.14 2.44
C ASN A 65 -14.58 -13.90 1.58
N GLN A 66 -15.86 -13.54 1.56
CA GLN A 66 -16.37 -12.41 0.77
C GLN A 66 -15.59 -11.12 1.03
N LYS A 67 -15.33 -10.77 2.30
CA LYS A 67 -14.62 -9.53 2.65
C LYS A 67 -13.17 -9.52 2.15
N GLN A 68 -12.50 -10.67 2.19
CA GLN A 68 -11.14 -10.81 1.65
C GLN A 68 -11.14 -10.65 0.12
N LEU A 69 -12.09 -11.26 -0.58
CA LEU A 69 -12.24 -11.12 -2.04
C LEU A 69 -12.57 -9.68 -2.44
N GLU A 70 -13.51 -9.02 -1.75
CA GLU A 70 -13.85 -7.60 -1.97
C GLU A 70 -12.63 -6.70 -1.79
N THR A 71 -11.83 -6.94 -0.74
CA THR A 71 -10.59 -6.17 -0.50
C THR A 71 -9.56 -6.40 -1.61
N CYS A 72 -9.47 -7.62 -2.14
CA CYS A 72 -8.62 -7.90 -3.30
C CYS A 72 -9.07 -7.10 -4.52
N VAL A 73 -10.37 -7.05 -4.81
CA VAL A 73 -10.91 -6.27 -5.94
C VAL A 73 -10.69 -4.77 -5.74
N ASP A 74 -10.95 -4.24 -4.55
CA ASP A 74 -10.79 -2.81 -4.23
C ASP A 74 -9.34 -2.33 -4.37
N LEU A 75 -8.38 -3.17 -3.96
CA LEU A 75 -6.95 -2.86 -4.04
C LEU A 75 -6.41 -2.95 -5.46
N ASP A 76 -7.00 -3.81 -6.31
CA ASP A 76 -6.34 -4.29 -7.51
C ASP A 76 -7.01 -3.92 -8.83
N CYS A 77 -8.34 -3.77 -8.79
CA CYS A 77 -9.18 -3.58 -9.96
C CYS A 77 -9.50 -2.12 -10.24
N TRP A 78 -8.72 -1.20 -9.68
CA TRP A 78 -8.94 0.24 -9.82
C TRP A 78 -7.63 0.98 -10.09
N ASN A 79 -7.65 1.84 -11.12
CA ASN A 79 -6.60 2.81 -11.36
C ASN A 79 -7.08 4.19 -10.93
N ARG A 80 -6.76 4.56 -9.68
CA ARG A 80 -7.32 5.75 -9.01
C ARG A 80 -8.85 5.67 -8.93
N HIS A 81 -9.55 6.31 -9.85
CA HIS A 81 -11.01 6.40 -9.90
C HIS A 81 -11.61 5.56 -11.02
N ASP A 82 -10.79 5.03 -11.94
CA ASP A 82 -11.27 4.27 -13.10
C ASP A 82 -11.24 2.77 -12.78
N PHE A 83 -12.34 2.07 -13.04
CA PHE A 83 -12.39 0.63 -12.88
C PHE A 83 -11.63 -0.09 -14.00
N ALA A 84 -10.66 -0.91 -13.61
CA ALA A 84 -9.81 -1.69 -14.51
C ALA A 84 -10.40 -3.10 -14.72
N VAL A 85 -11.27 -3.21 -15.72
CA VAL A 85 -11.95 -4.47 -16.08
C VAL A 85 -10.95 -5.61 -16.34
N THR A 86 -9.84 -5.31 -17.02
CA THR A 86 -8.80 -6.30 -17.31
C THR A 86 -8.18 -6.85 -16.05
N SER A 87 -8.00 -6.05 -14.99
CA SER A 87 -7.53 -6.54 -13.70
C SER A 87 -8.52 -7.52 -13.08
N LEU A 88 -9.83 -7.22 -13.05
CA LEU A 88 -10.82 -8.16 -12.52
C LEU A 88 -10.87 -9.46 -13.33
N ASP A 89 -10.72 -9.38 -14.65
CA ASP A 89 -10.60 -10.55 -15.51
C ASP A 89 -9.37 -11.41 -15.18
N GLU A 90 -8.26 -10.85 -14.72
CA GLU A 90 -7.13 -11.64 -14.22
C GLU A 90 -7.49 -12.46 -12.98
N TRP A 91 -8.23 -11.86 -12.04
CA TRP A 91 -8.74 -12.57 -10.86
C TRP A 91 -9.71 -13.67 -11.27
N LEU A 92 -10.71 -13.36 -12.10
CA LEU A 92 -11.69 -14.33 -12.59
C LEU A 92 -11.04 -15.46 -13.38
N THR A 93 -9.99 -15.17 -14.16
CA THR A 93 -9.21 -16.19 -14.89
C THR A 93 -8.61 -17.22 -13.94
N ALA A 94 -8.09 -16.79 -12.79
CA ALA A 94 -7.54 -17.72 -11.81
C ALA A 94 -8.62 -18.67 -11.29
N PHE A 95 -9.82 -18.17 -10.98
CA PHE A 95 -10.96 -19.02 -10.56
C PHE A 95 -11.49 -19.93 -11.68
N SER A 96 -11.43 -19.48 -12.95
CA SER A 96 -11.90 -20.26 -14.09
C SER A 96 -11.18 -21.61 -14.25
N LEU A 97 -9.96 -21.74 -13.71
CA LEU A 97 -9.20 -22.98 -13.68
C LEU A 97 -9.87 -24.09 -12.85
N ALA A 98 -10.75 -23.72 -11.91
CA ALA A 98 -11.55 -24.66 -11.11
C ALA A 98 -12.88 -25.06 -11.79
N GLY A 99 -13.21 -24.45 -12.94
CA GLY A 99 -14.40 -24.76 -13.74
C GLY A 99 -15.46 -23.65 -13.76
N PRO A 100 -16.48 -23.78 -14.63
CA PRO A 100 -17.48 -22.74 -14.86
C PRO A 100 -18.38 -22.47 -13.64
N GLU A 101 -18.73 -23.50 -12.86
CA GLU A 101 -19.56 -23.36 -11.66
C GLU A 101 -18.88 -22.46 -10.61
N ILE A 102 -17.60 -22.72 -10.30
CA ILE A 102 -16.80 -21.90 -9.38
C ILE A 102 -16.61 -20.48 -9.91
N LEU A 103 -16.38 -20.32 -11.22
CA LEU A 103 -16.29 -19.00 -11.84
C LEU A 103 -17.58 -18.19 -11.63
N ALA A 104 -18.74 -18.81 -11.85
CA ALA A 104 -20.03 -18.17 -11.67
C ALA A 104 -20.35 -17.86 -10.20
N GLU A 105 -20.13 -18.82 -9.30
CA GLU A 105 -20.27 -18.64 -7.85
C GLU A 105 -19.40 -17.46 -7.37
N THR A 106 -18.14 -17.42 -7.79
CA THR A 106 -17.21 -16.35 -7.42
C THR A 106 -17.70 -15.00 -7.95
N PHE A 107 -18.10 -14.93 -9.21
CA PHE A 107 -18.60 -13.68 -9.80
C PHE A 107 -19.85 -13.17 -9.06
N PHE A 108 -20.81 -14.04 -8.76
CA PHE A 108 -22.00 -13.67 -8.00
C PHE A 108 -21.74 -13.35 -6.52
N SER A 109 -20.59 -13.78 -5.96
CA SER A 109 -20.17 -13.41 -4.60
C SER A 109 -19.57 -12.00 -4.49
N LEU A 110 -19.22 -11.37 -5.64
CA LEU A 110 -18.72 -10.00 -5.66
C LEU A 110 -19.83 -9.02 -5.24
N ASP A 111 -19.42 -7.83 -4.81
CA ASP A 111 -20.33 -6.69 -4.65
C ASP A 111 -21.18 -6.51 -5.93
N TYR A 112 -22.49 -6.42 -5.77
CA TYR A 112 -23.43 -6.42 -6.88
C TYR A 112 -23.18 -5.26 -7.86
N VAL A 113 -22.76 -4.09 -7.36
CA VAL A 113 -22.44 -2.93 -8.21
C VAL A 113 -21.18 -3.20 -9.03
N VAL A 114 -20.22 -3.97 -8.51
CA VAL A 114 -19.04 -4.44 -9.27
C VAL A 114 -19.44 -5.42 -10.37
N GLN A 115 -20.39 -6.33 -10.10
CA GLN A 115 -20.93 -7.24 -11.11
C GLN A 115 -21.56 -6.47 -12.27
N LEU A 116 -22.43 -5.50 -11.95
CA LEU A 116 -23.05 -4.59 -12.91
C LEU A 116 -21.99 -3.82 -13.71
N LEU A 117 -21.00 -3.25 -13.03
CA LEU A 117 -19.95 -2.44 -13.65
C LEU A 117 -19.11 -3.25 -14.63
N PHE A 118 -18.71 -4.47 -14.26
CA PHE A 118 -17.96 -5.36 -15.13
C PHE A 118 -18.77 -5.71 -16.38
N MET A 119 -20.04 -6.08 -16.22
CA MET A 119 -20.92 -6.39 -17.37
C MET A 119 -21.12 -5.15 -18.26
N ALA A 120 -21.46 -4.01 -17.67
CA ALA A 120 -21.67 -2.75 -18.38
C ALA A 120 -20.42 -2.28 -19.15
N LYS A 121 -19.21 -2.65 -18.72
CA LYS A 121 -17.96 -2.32 -19.44
C LYS A 121 -17.51 -3.40 -20.43
N THR A 122 -18.06 -4.61 -20.40
CA THR A 122 -17.61 -5.72 -21.27
C THR A 122 -18.60 -6.09 -22.37
N VAL A 123 -19.89 -5.87 -22.14
CA VAL A 123 -20.96 -6.18 -23.09
C VAL A 123 -21.92 -5.01 -23.27
N THR A 124 -22.53 -4.95 -24.44
CA THR A 124 -23.74 -4.16 -24.69
C THR A 124 -24.91 -5.12 -24.75
N VAL A 125 -25.98 -4.81 -24.02
CA VAL A 125 -27.19 -5.62 -23.91
C VAL A 125 -28.29 -4.95 -24.72
N TYR A 126 -28.91 -5.70 -25.63
CA TYR A 126 -30.05 -5.24 -26.41
C TYR A 126 -31.27 -6.11 -26.15
N ASP A 127 -32.44 -5.49 -26.06
CA ASP A 127 -33.73 -6.13 -26.28
C ASP A 127 -34.01 -6.18 -27.79
N PRO A 128 -34.05 -7.37 -28.42
CA PRO A 128 -34.34 -7.45 -29.86
C PRO A 128 -35.77 -7.00 -30.20
N ASP A 129 -36.69 -6.99 -29.23
CA ASP A 129 -38.09 -6.61 -29.45
C ASP A 129 -38.32 -5.10 -29.25
N THR A 130 -37.53 -4.42 -28.40
CA THR A 130 -37.72 -3.00 -28.09
C THR A 130 -36.62 -2.06 -28.56
N ASP A 131 -35.39 -2.56 -28.72
CA ASP A 131 -34.23 -1.71 -28.98
C ASP A 131 -33.86 -1.69 -30.47
N GLU A 132 -33.35 -0.55 -30.93
CA GLU A 132 -32.77 -0.47 -32.28
C GLU A 132 -31.37 -1.11 -32.27
N VAL A 133 -31.28 -2.36 -32.72
CA VAL A 133 -30.02 -3.10 -32.81
C VAL A 133 -29.20 -2.63 -34.02
N PRO A 134 -27.96 -2.13 -33.85
CA PRO A 134 -27.10 -1.76 -34.97
C PRO A 134 -26.76 -2.97 -35.85
N GLN A 135 -26.66 -2.74 -37.16
CA GLN A 135 -26.15 -3.76 -38.08
C GLN A 135 -24.70 -4.11 -37.72
N MET A 136 -24.39 -5.40 -37.62
CA MET A 136 -23.04 -5.86 -37.32
C MET A 136 -22.09 -5.41 -38.43
N VAL A 137 -21.07 -4.64 -38.08
CA VAL A 137 -19.98 -4.30 -38.99
C VAL A 137 -19.09 -5.54 -39.08
N MET A 138 -18.98 -6.15 -40.26
CA MET A 138 -18.20 -7.39 -40.45
C MET A 138 -16.68 -7.17 -40.36
N GLU A 139 -16.24 -5.92 -40.16
CA GLU A 139 -14.85 -5.52 -39.97
C GLU A 139 -14.61 -5.30 -38.47
N GLY A 140 -14.27 -6.35 -37.74
CA GLY A 140 -14.05 -6.30 -36.29
C GLY A 140 -13.90 -7.67 -35.66
N ASN A 141 -13.51 -7.71 -34.37
CA ASN A 141 -13.48 -8.93 -33.56
C ASN A 141 -14.72 -9.02 -32.64
N THR A 142 -15.73 -8.17 -32.89
CA THR A 142 -17.01 -8.12 -32.18
C THR A 142 -17.76 -9.44 -32.32
N SER A 143 -18.04 -10.08 -31.18
CA SER A 143 -18.90 -11.26 -31.10
C SER A 143 -20.31 -10.85 -30.68
N ARG A 144 -21.31 -11.50 -31.27
CA ARG A 144 -22.73 -11.29 -30.94
C ARG A 144 -23.45 -12.62 -30.72
N ALA A 145 -24.22 -12.73 -29.65
CA ALA A 145 -24.95 -13.95 -29.31
C ALA A 145 -26.26 -13.64 -28.58
N MET A 146 -27.27 -14.48 -28.76
CA MET A 146 -28.46 -14.46 -27.92
C MET A 146 -28.14 -15.07 -26.55
N THR A 147 -28.74 -14.55 -25.50
CA THR A 147 -28.71 -15.19 -24.18
C THR A 147 -29.36 -16.58 -24.23
N PRO A 148 -28.95 -17.52 -23.35
CA PRO A 148 -29.53 -18.87 -23.31
C PRO A 148 -31.04 -18.91 -23.08
N ASP A 149 -31.61 -17.91 -22.40
CA ASP A 149 -33.05 -17.74 -22.16
C ASP A 149 -33.80 -17.10 -23.36
N GLY A 150 -33.06 -16.59 -24.36
CA GLY A 150 -33.60 -15.98 -25.57
C GLY A 150 -34.11 -14.55 -25.44
N PHE A 151 -33.92 -13.89 -24.29
CA PHE A 151 -34.47 -12.53 -24.05
C PHE A 151 -33.58 -11.41 -24.59
N TYR A 152 -32.26 -11.54 -24.49
CA TYR A 152 -31.35 -10.46 -24.83
C TYR A 152 -30.39 -10.87 -25.95
N LEU A 153 -30.08 -9.90 -26.80
CA LEU A 153 -28.99 -9.98 -27.76
C LEU A 153 -27.78 -9.25 -27.19
N LEU A 154 -26.67 -9.96 -27.03
CA LEU A 154 -25.45 -9.44 -26.43
C LEU A 154 -24.40 -9.18 -27.50
N GLU A 155 -23.68 -8.08 -27.34
CA GLU A 155 -22.55 -7.69 -28.19
C GLU A 155 -21.32 -7.40 -27.31
N SER A 156 -20.20 -8.07 -27.58
CA SER A 156 -18.95 -7.84 -26.84
C SER A 156 -18.33 -6.50 -27.23
N LYS A 157 -17.81 -5.73 -26.27
CA LYS A 157 -17.10 -4.48 -26.54
C LYS A 157 -15.65 -4.75 -26.99
N GLU A 158 -15.22 -4.16 -28.11
CA GLU A 158 -13.90 -4.43 -28.71
C GLU A 158 -12.72 -3.79 -27.96
N ASP A 159 -12.98 -2.72 -27.19
CA ASP A 159 -11.93 -1.94 -26.53
C ASP A 159 -11.31 -2.65 -25.31
N VAL A 160 -11.75 -3.87 -25.00
CA VAL A 160 -11.37 -4.60 -23.80
C VAL A 160 -10.77 -5.96 -24.17
N ASN A 161 -9.47 -6.12 -23.91
CA ASN A 161 -8.76 -7.38 -24.14
C ASN A 161 -8.86 -8.28 -22.91
N LEU A 162 -9.87 -9.15 -22.87
CA LEU A 162 -10.14 -10.08 -21.78
C LEU A 162 -9.57 -11.48 -22.07
N LYS A 163 -9.07 -12.16 -21.04
CA LYS A 163 -8.66 -13.57 -21.07
C LYS A 163 -9.88 -14.49 -21.09
N ILE A 164 -10.92 -14.17 -20.30
CA ILE A 164 -12.21 -14.86 -20.37
C ILE A 164 -13.11 -14.08 -21.32
N HIS A 165 -13.60 -14.75 -22.38
CA HIS A 165 -14.59 -14.14 -23.25
C HIS A 165 -15.88 -13.85 -22.46
N PRO A 166 -16.49 -12.64 -22.54
CA PRO A 166 -17.68 -12.30 -21.74
C PRO A 166 -18.83 -13.30 -21.87
N PHE A 167 -19.05 -13.85 -23.06
CA PHE A 167 -20.10 -14.85 -23.27
C PHE A 167 -19.81 -16.18 -22.57
N THR A 168 -18.54 -16.56 -22.38
CA THR A 168 -18.18 -17.76 -21.61
C THR A 168 -18.51 -17.58 -20.13
N LEU A 169 -18.26 -16.38 -19.58
CA LEU A 169 -18.69 -16.05 -18.22
C LEU A 169 -20.22 -16.06 -18.13
N LEU A 170 -20.93 -15.42 -19.05
CA LEU A 170 -22.39 -15.39 -19.05
C LEU A 170 -23.02 -16.78 -19.17
N ASP A 171 -22.49 -17.66 -20.02
CA ASP A 171 -22.93 -19.05 -20.10
C ASP A 171 -22.81 -19.76 -18.75
N ALA A 172 -21.71 -19.52 -18.03
CA ALA A 172 -21.51 -20.05 -16.69
C ALA A 172 -22.52 -19.46 -15.68
N LEU A 173 -22.75 -18.14 -15.72
CA LEU A 173 -23.73 -17.46 -14.86
C LEU A 173 -25.15 -18.00 -15.07
N TYR A 174 -25.58 -18.16 -16.33
CA TYR A 174 -26.89 -18.71 -16.68
C TYR A 174 -27.06 -20.17 -16.24
N GLN A 175 -26.00 -20.97 -16.34
CA GLN A 175 -26.02 -22.37 -15.87
C GLN A 175 -26.09 -22.46 -14.34
N TYR A 176 -25.46 -21.51 -13.64
CA TYR A 176 -25.43 -21.47 -12.18
C TYR A 176 -26.73 -20.92 -11.59
N ASP A 177 -27.16 -19.74 -12.01
CA ASP A 177 -28.41 -19.10 -11.60
C ASP A 177 -29.00 -18.25 -12.74
N LEU A 178 -29.96 -18.83 -13.46
CA LEU A 178 -30.68 -18.18 -14.55
C LEU A 178 -31.37 -16.88 -14.10
N THR A 179 -31.93 -16.86 -12.89
CA THR A 179 -32.72 -15.70 -12.43
C THR A 179 -31.80 -14.53 -12.11
N ALA A 180 -30.70 -14.79 -11.39
CA ALA A 180 -29.70 -13.78 -11.08
C ALA A 180 -29.02 -13.24 -12.35
N ALA A 181 -28.65 -14.12 -13.30
CA ALA A 181 -28.05 -13.71 -14.56
C ALA A 181 -29.00 -12.83 -15.40
N HIS A 182 -30.28 -13.23 -15.50
CA HIS A 182 -31.29 -12.44 -16.22
C HIS A 182 -31.50 -11.06 -15.58
N GLN A 183 -31.60 -11.01 -14.24
CA GLN A 183 -31.77 -9.74 -13.52
C GLN A 183 -30.56 -8.82 -13.74
N LEU A 184 -29.34 -9.34 -13.63
CA LEU A 184 -28.10 -8.59 -13.86
C LEU A 184 -28.11 -7.94 -15.24
N LEU A 185 -28.43 -8.68 -16.30
CA LEU A 185 -28.48 -8.14 -17.66
C LEU A 185 -29.61 -7.13 -17.87
N SER A 186 -30.77 -7.34 -17.21
CA SER A 186 -31.87 -6.38 -17.25
C SER A 186 -31.46 -5.01 -16.71
N GLU A 187 -30.66 -4.97 -15.65
CA GLU A 187 -30.19 -3.73 -15.03
C GLU A 187 -29.04 -3.10 -15.84
N VAL A 188 -28.07 -3.91 -16.30
CA VAL A 188 -26.98 -3.45 -17.20
C VAL A 188 -27.51 -2.77 -18.47
N ARG A 189 -28.65 -3.23 -19.01
CA ARG A 189 -29.29 -2.63 -20.19
C ARG A 189 -29.80 -1.22 -19.93
N VAL A 190 -30.35 -0.97 -18.73
CA VAL A 190 -31.11 0.25 -18.42
C VAL A 190 -30.22 1.33 -17.81
N ASP A 191 -29.25 0.94 -16.98
CA ASP A 191 -28.46 1.87 -16.20
C ASP A 191 -27.29 2.47 -16.99
N LEU A 192 -26.98 3.74 -16.72
CA LEU A 192 -25.82 4.38 -17.31
C LEU A 192 -24.53 3.87 -16.65
N SER A 193 -23.62 3.34 -17.46
CA SER A 193 -22.30 2.86 -16.99
C SER A 193 -21.55 3.84 -16.06
N ILE A 194 -21.65 5.15 -16.30
CA ILE A 194 -21.03 6.19 -15.46
C ILE A 194 -21.65 6.22 -14.05
N GLN A 195 -22.97 6.06 -13.94
CA GLN A 195 -23.66 6.07 -12.64
C GLN A 195 -23.26 4.84 -11.81
N ILE A 196 -23.21 3.67 -12.45
CA ILE A 196 -22.76 2.42 -11.82
C ILE A 196 -21.30 2.57 -11.33
N GLU A 197 -20.43 3.19 -12.14
CA GLU A 197 -19.03 3.41 -11.79
C GLU A 197 -18.85 4.37 -10.60
N GLU A 198 -19.60 5.47 -10.57
CA GLU A 198 -19.59 6.42 -9.45
C GLU A 198 -20.05 5.76 -8.14
N GLU A 199 -21.10 4.93 -8.19
CA GLU A 199 -21.60 4.20 -7.03
C GLU A 199 -20.59 3.15 -6.54
N ALA A 200 -20.02 2.36 -7.45
CA ALA A 200 -18.97 1.39 -7.12
C ALA A 200 -17.74 2.06 -6.49
N LEU A 201 -17.34 3.22 -7.03
CA LEU A 201 -16.24 4.01 -6.50
C LEU A 201 -16.54 4.54 -5.09
N HIS A 202 -17.78 4.94 -4.82
CA HIS A 202 -18.19 5.40 -3.49
C HIS A 202 -18.09 4.27 -2.44
N PHE A 203 -18.64 3.09 -2.75
CA PHE A 203 -18.55 1.92 -1.87
C PHE A 203 -17.11 1.48 -1.62
N ARG A 204 -16.31 1.38 -2.70
CA ARG A 204 -14.87 1.12 -2.60
C ARG A 204 -14.18 2.13 -1.70
N SER A 205 -14.44 3.43 -1.90
CA SER A 205 -13.76 4.48 -1.14
C SER A 205 -14.01 4.34 0.36
N GLY A 206 -15.23 3.97 0.77
CA GLY A 206 -15.54 3.66 2.16
C GLY A 206 -14.73 2.46 2.69
N ARG A 207 -14.75 1.33 1.98
CA ARG A 207 -14.02 0.11 2.38
C ARG A 207 -12.50 0.32 2.45
N MET A 208 -11.94 1.09 1.51
CA MET A 208 -10.51 1.43 1.48
C MET A 208 -10.12 2.31 2.69
N GLN A 209 -10.98 3.25 3.10
CA GLN A 209 -10.76 4.06 4.29
C GLN A 209 -10.79 3.21 5.58
N ASP A 210 -11.68 2.23 5.67
CA ASP A 210 -11.77 1.33 6.85
C ASP A 210 -10.45 0.59 7.13
N ILE A 211 -9.69 0.28 6.09
CA ILE A 211 -8.36 -0.36 6.20
C ILE A 211 -7.19 0.64 6.16
N GLY A 212 -7.45 1.95 6.17
CA GLY A 212 -6.43 3.00 6.33
C GLY A 212 -5.87 3.62 5.06
N PHE A 213 -6.45 3.32 3.90
CA PHE A 213 -6.17 4.04 2.66
C PHE A 213 -7.07 5.28 2.59
N VAL A 214 -6.65 6.33 3.29
CA VAL A 214 -7.36 7.61 3.37
C VAL A 214 -7.33 8.36 2.02
N PRO A 215 -8.24 9.33 1.79
CA PRO A 215 -8.21 10.18 0.59
C PRO A 215 -6.86 10.92 0.41
N PRO A 216 -6.43 11.21 -0.83
CA PRO A 216 -5.12 11.83 -1.08
C PRO A 216 -4.88 13.17 -0.38
N ASP A 217 -5.91 14.00 -0.20
CA ASP A 217 -5.84 15.27 0.51
C ASP A 217 -5.58 15.08 2.01
N GLU A 218 -6.12 14.03 2.61
CA GLU A 218 -5.86 13.64 3.99
C GLU A 218 -4.49 12.95 4.14
N ALA A 219 -4.13 12.08 3.18
CA ALA A 219 -2.85 11.37 3.14
C ALA A 219 -1.64 12.33 3.13
N VAL A 220 -1.73 13.45 2.40
CA VAL A 220 -0.67 14.48 2.33
C VAL A 220 -0.43 15.14 3.69
N LEU A 221 -1.39 15.11 4.63
CA LEU A 221 -1.23 15.68 5.97
C LEU A 221 -0.13 14.97 6.78
N LEU A 222 0.20 13.71 6.46
CA LEU A 222 1.35 12.99 7.04
C LEU A 222 2.68 13.73 6.83
N PHE A 223 2.79 14.53 5.77
CA PHE A 223 4.00 15.28 5.43
C PHE A 223 3.89 16.75 5.83
N THR A 224 3.07 17.05 6.82
CA THR A 224 2.95 18.41 7.39
C THR A 224 3.61 18.47 8.76
N ARG A 225 4.28 19.59 9.03
CA ARG A 225 4.89 19.85 10.34
C ARG A 225 3.78 19.89 11.42
N PRO A 226 3.88 19.08 12.49
CA PRO A 226 2.89 19.07 13.55
C PRO A 226 2.96 20.38 14.39
N ASP A 227 1.81 20.82 14.93
CA ASP A 227 1.76 22.00 15.79
C ASP A 227 2.35 21.67 17.17
N ILE A 228 3.51 22.26 17.48
CA ILE A 228 4.29 22.06 18.71
C ILE A 228 3.45 22.28 19.98
N ARG A 229 2.38 23.10 19.90
CA ARG A 229 1.55 23.47 21.06
C ARG A 229 0.32 22.60 21.23
N LYS A 230 0.04 21.70 20.28
CA LYS A 230 -1.10 20.78 20.32
C LYS A 230 -0.55 19.37 20.10
N SER A 231 -0.05 18.76 21.17
CA SER A 231 -0.19 17.31 21.26
C SER A 231 -1.69 17.07 21.20
N SER A 232 -2.21 16.65 20.05
CA SER A 232 -3.60 16.24 19.95
C SER A 232 -3.78 15.12 20.98
N PRO A 233 -4.52 15.35 22.08
CA PRO A 233 -4.70 14.29 23.05
C PRO A 233 -5.41 13.15 22.34
N ARG A 234 -4.86 11.94 22.43
CA ARG A 234 -5.39 10.72 21.83
C ARG A 234 -6.88 10.57 22.20
N PRO A 235 -7.85 10.55 21.25
CA PRO A 235 -9.19 10.06 21.49
C PRO A 235 -9.18 8.75 22.30
N GLN A 236 -10.03 8.69 23.32
CA GLN A 236 -10.14 7.54 24.22
C GLN A 236 -10.75 6.29 23.59
N LYS A 237 -11.26 6.39 22.35
CA LYS A 237 -11.81 5.24 21.64
C LYS A 237 -10.72 4.62 20.78
N PRO A 238 -10.54 3.28 20.84
CA PRO A 238 -9.82 2.56 19.82
C PRO A 238 -10.33 2.98 18.46
N ILE A 239 -9.44 3.06 17.50
CA ILE A 239 -9.83 3.11 16.10
C ILE A 239 -10.64 1.82 15.86
N GLY A 240 -11.96 1.92 15.75
CA GLY A 240 -12.76 0.78 15.35
C GLY A 240 -12.35 0.40 13.94
N GLY A 241 -11.93 -0.84 13.72
CA GLY A 241 -11.52 -1.29 12.40
C GLY A 241 -11.21 -2.79 12.40
N PRO A 242 -11.18 -3.42 11.22
CA PRO A 242 -10.93 -4.85 11.11
C PRO A 242 -9.48 -5.22 11.39
N VAL A 243 -8.53 -4.30 11.22
CA VAL A 243 -7.10 -4.59 11.35
C VAL A 243 -6.74 -4.84 12.82
N SER A 244 -6.52 -6.10 13.14
CA SER A 244 -6.10 -6.54 14.47
C SER A 244 -4.58 -6.71 14.61
N HIS A 245 -3.88 -6.89 13.49
CA HIS A 245 -2.45 -7.22 13.42
C HIS A 245 -1.76 -6.67 12.16
N VAL A 246 -0.43 -6.62 12.18
CA VAL A 246 0.39 -6.21 11.03
C VAL A 246 0.42 -7.29 9.94
N PRO A 247 0.12 -6.96 8.66
CA PRO A 247 0.29 -7.87 7.53
C PRO A 247 1.74 -8.35 7.33
N SER A 248 1.90 -9.56 6.83
CA SER A 248 3.21 -10.20 6.60
C SER A 248 4.18 -9.37 5.73
N VAL A 249 3.65 -8.61 4.75
CA VAL A 249 4.45 -7.74 3.87
C VAL A 249 5.08 -6.56 4.61
N TYR A 250 4.45 -6.05 5.68
CA TYR A 250 5.01 -4.99 6.54
C TYR A 250 5.89 -5.57 7.64
N ALA A 251 5.58 -6.77 8.11
CA ALA A 251 6.21 -7.38 9.27
C ALA A 251 7.73 -7.53 9.13
N LYS A 252 8.21 -7.84 7.90
CA LYS A 252 9.65 -7.92 7.61
C LYS A 252 10.36 -6.59 7.88
N SER A 253 9.75 -5.47 7.52
CA SER A 253 10.33 -4.16 7.79
C SER A 253 10.32 -3.87 9.29
N LEU A 254 9.26 -4.24 10.03
CA LEU A 254 9.16 -3.91 11.46
C LEU A 254 10.03 -4.78 12.40
N ILE A 255 10.62 -5.89 11.93
CA ILE A 255 11.42 -6.79 12.78
C ILE A 255 12.80 -6.22 13.12
N GLU A 256 13.31 -5.31 12.30
CA GLU A 256 14.64 -4.71 12.49
C GLU A 256 14.70 -3.92 13.80
N THR A 257 15.83 -3.99 14.49
CA THR A 257 16.01 -3.37 15.81
C THR A 257 16.16 -1.85 15.69
N THR A 258 15.04 -1.15 15.63
CA THR A 258 14.96 0.32 15.72
C THR A 258 14.49 0.76 17.11
N LEU A 259 14.54 2.07 17.41
CA LEU A 259 13.96 2.61 18.65
C LEU A 259 12.46 2.29 18.75
N LEU A 260 11.71 2.39 17.64
CA LEU A 260 10.30 2.01 17.58
C LEU A 260 10.09 0.53 17.97
N GLN A 261 10.88 -0.38 17.37
CA GLN A 261 10.76 -1.82 17.64
C GLN A 261 11.07 -2.13 19.11
N GLN A 262 12.11 -1.51 19.67
CA GLN A 262 12.49 -1.67 21.07
C GLN A 262 11.41 -1.12 22.02
N ALA A 263 10.83 0.05 21.71
CA ALA A 263 9.75 0.65 22.48
C ALA A 263 8.47 -0.22 22.46
N LEU A 264 8.05 -0.68 21.28
CA LEU A 264 6.92 -1.62 21.14
C LEU A 264 7.14 -2.93 21.89
N SER A 265 8.40 -3.36 22.05
CA SER A 265 8.74 -4.57 22.80
C SER A 265 8.55 -4.45 24.32
N LEU A 266 8.45 -3.22 24.85
CA LEU A 266 8.12 -2.99 26.27
C LEU A 266 6.62 -3.07 26.55
N ILE A 267 5.78 -3.08 25.50
CA ILE A 267 4.33 -3.11 25.63
C ILE A 267 3.88 -4.54 25.88
N THR A 268 3.23 -4.74 27.03
CA THR A 268 2.77 -6.05 27.50
C THR A 268 1.26 -6.24 27.38
N SER A 269 0.50 -5.14 27.30
CA SER A 269 -0.95 -5.18 27.12
C SER A 269 -1.28 -5.49 25.66
N GLN A 270 -1.99 -6.61 25.42
CA GLN A 270 -2.39 -7.00 24.07
C GLN A 270 -3.33 -5.99 23.42
N GLU A 271 -4.23 -5.37 24.20
CA GLU A 271 -5.16 -4.35 23.68
C GLU A 271 -4.42 -3.09 23.19
N GLU A 272 -3.40 -2.67 23.95
CA GLU A 272 -2.56 -1.55 23.55
C GLU A 272 -1.70 -1.88 22.34
N LEU A 273 -1.15 -3.09 22.31
CA LEU A 273 -0.34 -3.55 21.18
C LEU A 273 -1.17 -3.62 19.90
N SER A 274 -2.32 -4.30 19.91
CA SER A 274 -3.21 -4.40 18.74
C SER A 274 -3.64 -3.02 18.22
N ARG A 275 -3.92 -2.06 19.13
CA ARG A 275 -4.20 -0.68 18.74
C ARG A 275 -3.02 -0.01 18.03
N LEU A 276 -1.80 -0.21 18.52
CA LEU A 276 -0.60 0.35 17.90
C LEU A 276 -0.27 -0.33 16.56
N GLU A 277 -0.46 -1.64 16.45
CA GLU A 277 -0.35 -2.36 15.19
C GLU A 277 -1.32 -1.79 14.14
N GLN A 278 -2.56 -1.53 14.53
CA GLN A 278 -3.55 -0.89 13.68
C GLN A 278 -3.14 0.53 13.26
N GLU A 279 -2.66 1.36 14.19
CA GLU A 279 -2.17 2.71 13.88
C GLU A 279 -0.95 2.70 12.94
N ILE A 280 -0.06 1.70 13.08
CA ILE A 280 1.07 1.48 12.18
C ILE A 280 0.56 1.12 10.80
N VAL A 281 -0.36 0.16 10.67
CA VAL A 281 -0.96 -0.24 9.38
C VAL A 281 -1.63 0.95 8.70
N TRP A 282 -2.42 1.73 9.45
CA TRP A 282 -3.05 2.94 8.93
C TRP A 282 -2.04 3.99 8.46
N THR A 283 -0.97 4.21 9.23
CA THR A 283 0.08 5.17 8.84
C THR A 283 0.81 4.70 7.59
N ILE A 284 1.11 3.40 7.46
CA ILE A 284 1.71 2.82 6.27
C ILE A 284 0.76 2.97 5.07
N ASN A 285 -0.51 2.60 5.20
CA ASN A 285 -1.49 2.66 4.11
C ASN A 285 -1.74 4.10 3.64
N SER A 286 -1.82 5.04 4.57
CA SER A 286 -1.90 6.48 4.26
C SER A 286 -0.63 6.98 3.55
N ALA A 287 0.55 6.48 3.93
CA ALA A 287 1.80 6.80 3.24
C ALA A 287 1.83 6.23 1.81
N ILE A 288 1.33 5.00 1.58
CA ILE A 288 1.19 4.42 0.23
C ILE A 288 0.39 5.36 -0.68
N VAL A 289 -0.75 5.86 -0.21
CA VAL A 289 -1.58 6.83 -0.96
C VAL A 289 -0.82 8.12 -1.23
N ALA A 290 -0.14 8.68 -0.22
CA ALA A 290 0.54 9.96 -0.34
C ALA A 290 1.77 9.91 -1.27
N TYR A 291 2.50 8.79 -1.29
CA TYR A 291 3.57 8.56 -2.27
C TYR A 291 3.01 8.33 -3.68
N GLY A 292 1.75 7.90 -3.80
CA GLY A 292 1.08 7.67 -5.08
C GLY A 292 1.48 6.34 -5.73
N GLU A 293 1.97 5.39 -4.94
CA GLU A 293 2.42 4.08 -5.41
C GLU A 293 1.23 3.14 -5.64
N LYS A 294 1.46 2.13 -6.49
CA LYS A 294 0.46 1.08 -6.75
C LYS A 294 0.53 0.03 -5.65
N THR A 295 -0.64 -0.36 -5.15
CA THR A 295 -0.85 -1.45 -4.17
C THR A 295 -0.34 -2.81 -4.66
N GLN A 296 -0.18 -2.98 -5.97
CA GLN A 296 0.17 -4.24 -6.62
C GLN A 296 1.65 -4.62 -6.46
N ASP A 297 2.54 -3.65 -6.24
CA ASP A 297 3.99 -3.88 -6.15
C ASP A 297 4.41 -4.14 -4.69
N THR A 298 4.41 -5.41 -4.29
CA THR A 298 4.75 -5.82 -2.92
C THR A 298 6.14 -5.36 -2.47
N LYS A 299 7.08 -5.15 -3.40
CA LYS A 299 8.42 -4.63 -3.08
C LYS A 299 8.35 -3.16 -2.73
N GLN A 300 7.71 -2.33 -3.56
CA GLN A 300 7.49 -0.91 -3.25
C GLN A 300 6.74 -0.73 -1.94
N ILE A 301 5.74 -1.57 -1.68
CA ILE A 301 4.99 -1.57 -0.42
C ILE A 301 5.89 -1.88 0.79
N SER A 302 6.79 -2.87 0.67
CA SER A 302 7.79 -3.18 1.71
C SER A 302 8.75 -1.99 1.96
N ASP A 303 9.19 -1.33 0.89
CA ASP A 303 10.10 -0.17 0.96
C ASP A 303 9.41 1.04 1.63
N ILE A 304 8.12 1.25 1.36
CA ILE A 304 7.30 2.26 2.06
C ILE A 304 7.17 1.93 3.55
N ALA A 305 6.93 0.66 3.90
CA ALA A 305 6.86 0.24 5.30
C ALA A 305 8.19 0.45 6.04
N GLU A 306 9.33 0.18 5.39
CA GLU A 306 10.68 0.49 5.92
C GLU A 306 10.82 2.00 6.17
N ARG A 307 10.46 2.82 5.17
CA ARG A 307 10.54 4.29 5.26
C ARG A 307 9.66 4.86 6.37
N VAL A 308 8.45 4.34 6.54
CA VAL A 308 7.51 4.77 7.59
C VAL A 308 8.07 4.41 8.98
N ARG A 309 8.53 3.17 9.17
CA ARG A 309 9.17 2.71 10.43
C ARG A 309 10.34 3.61 10.84
N ASP A 310 11.22 3.92 9.90
CA ASP A 310 12.41 4.73 10.15
C ASP A 310 12.04 6.18 10.48
N THR A 311 11.08 6.74 9.75
CA THR A 311 10.59 8.09 10.00
C THR A 311 9.90 8.20 11.38
N ILE A 312 9.14 7.17 11.80
CA ILE A 312 8.56 7.11 13.16
C ILE A 312 9.67 7.02 14.21
N SER A 313 10.71 6.21 13.97
CA SER A 313 11.84 6.06 14.89
C SER A 313 12.58 7.39 15.07
N LEU A 314 12.84 8.12 13.98
CA LEU A 314 13.39 9.47 14.00
C LEU A 314 12.48 10.45 14.75
N GLY A 315 11.16 10.31 14.61
CA GLY A 315 10.18 11.13 15.32
C GLY A 315 10.19 10.93 16.82
N LEU A 316 10.31 9.69 17.28
CA LEU A 316 10.51 9.36 18.70
C LEU A 316 11.78 10.02 19.23
N GLU A 317 12.92 9.86 18.56
CA GLU A 317 14.17 10.51 18.96
C GLU A 317 14.06 12.04 18.98
N SER A 318 13.41 12.62 17.97
CA SER A 318 13.21 14.06 17.83
C SER A 318 12.38 14.67 18.97
N LEU A 319 11.42 13.92 19.52
CA LEU A 319 10.63 14.35 20.67
C LEU A 319 11.42 14.18 21.97
N LEU A 320 12.09 13.05 22.14
CA LEU A 320 12.93 12.80 23.33
C LEU A 320 14.07 13.83 23.46
N ALA A 321 14.69 14.23 22.35
CA ALA A 321 15.73 15.24 22.33
C ALA A 321 15.22 16.64 22.75
N LYS A 322 13.94 16.95 22.50
CA LYS A 322 13.32 18.22 22.91
C LYS A 322 12.96 18.25 24.39
N ASP A 323 12.55 17.11 24.94
CA ASP A 323 12.23 16.97 26.36
C ASP A 323 13.48 16.81 27.24
N ALA A 324 14.57 16.28 26.68
CA ALA A 324 15.85 16.17 27.35
C ALA A 324 16.59 17.52 27.35
N PHE A 325 16.14 18.45 28.20
CA PHE A 325 17.05 19.49 28.70
C PHE A 325 18.20 18.78 29.46
N GLU A 326 19.37 18.75 28.84
CA GLU A 326 20.71 18.70 29.49
C GLU A 326 21.43 17.37 29.79
N ASN A 327 20.97 16.16 29.45
CA ASN A 327 21.82 14.96 29.66
C ASN A 327 21.74 13.90 28.56
N GLN A 328 22.88 13.27 28.26
CA GLN A 328 22.98 12.03 27.46
C GLN A 328 22.10 10.96 28.11
N VAL A 329 20.96 10.68 27.49
CA VAL A 329 20.05 9.61 27.93
C VAL A 329 20.66 8.29 27.48
N ASP A 330 20.86 7.36 28.41
CA ASP A 330 21.28 6.01 28.06
C ASP A 330 20.18 5.29 27.26
N ASN A 331 20.56 4.29 26.45
CA ASN A 331 19.62 3.62 25.54
C ASN A 331 18.39 3.04 26.29
N VAL A 332 18.60 2.50 27.50
CA VAL A 332 17.52 1.92 28.30
C VAL A 332 16.46 2.97 28.67
N THR A 333 16.89 4.16 29.13
CA THR A 333 15.96 5.24 29.46
C THR A 333 15.31 5.82 28.21
N ALA A 334 16.02 5.87 27.08
CA ALA A 334 15.46 6.33 25.80
C ALA A 334 14.33 5.41 25.33
N VAL A 335 14.53 4.09 25.38
CA VAL A 335 13.51 3.10 25.00
C VAL A 335 12.29 3.16 25.92
N ALA A 336 12.48 3.32 27.24
CA ALA A 336 11.37 3.46 28.18
C ALA A 336 10.52 4.71 27.89
N LYS A 337 11.16 5.88 27.72
CA LYS A 337 10.45 7.11 27.37
C LYS A 337 9.80 7.04 25.98
N ALA A 338 10.42 6.37 25.02
CA ALA A 338 9.81 6.12 23.71
C ALA A 338 8.54 5.26 23.83
N SER A 339 8.55 4.25 24.71
CA SER A 339 7.35 3.45 25.01
C SER A 339 6.25 4.32 25.63
N ASP A 340 6.58 5.24 26.53
CA ASP A 340 5.59 6.17 27.10
C ASP A 340 4.96 7.07 26.01
N LEU A 341 5.77 7.55 25.05
CA LEU A 341 5.29 8.33 23.91
C LEU A 341 4.31 7.55 23.02
N LEU A 342 4.51 6.24 22.83
CA LEU A 342 3.56 5.38 22.10
C LEU A 342 2.20 5.30 22.82
N GLY A 343 2.17 5.46 24.15
CA GLY A 343 0.94 5.55 24.92
C GLY A 343 0.20 6.89 24.74
N SER A 344 0.95 7.99 24.66
CA SER A 344 0.40 9.35 24.65
C SER A 344 0.18 9.98 23.26
N CYS A 345 0.86 9.50 22.22
CA CYS A 345 0.84 10.07 20.87
C CYS A 345 0.35 9.08 19.82
N TYR A 346 -0.22 9.59 18.73
CA TYR A 346 -0.52 8.78 17.55
C TYR A 346 0.74 8.45 16.76
N ILE A 347 0.78 7.25 16.18
CA ILE A 347 1.87 6.85 15.27
C ILE A 347 2.03 7.84 14.09
N SER A 348 0.93 8.35 13.55
CA SER A 348 0.94 9.36 12.49
C SER A 348 1.57 10.69 12.92
N ASP A 349 1.38 11.10 14.18
CA ASP A 349 2.02 12.31 14.72
C ASP A 349 3.51 12.08 14.97
N LEU A 350 3.91 10.89 15.44
CA LEU A 350 5.33 10.51 15.56
C LEU A 350 6.01 10.53 14.18
N PHE A 351 5.37 9.97 13.16
CA PHE A 351 5.83 10.07 11.77
C PHE A 351 6.03 11.53 11.34
N ARG A 352 5.02 12.39 11.58
CA ARG A 352 5.09 13.83 11.24
C ARG A 352 6.24 14.55 11.95
N HIS A 353 6.51 14.20 13.20
CA HIS A 353 7.66 14.74 13.94
C HIS A 353 9.00 14.32 13.34
N GLY A 354 9.13 13.06 12.91
CA GLY A 354 10.33 12.58 12.23
C GLY A 354 10.52 13.26 10.88
N PHE A 355 9.46 13.34 10.07
CA PHE A 355 9.50 14.07 8.81
C PHE A 355 9.89 15.54 9.01
N ALA A 356 9.33 16.21 10.02
CA ALA A 356 9.66 17.59 10.34
C ALA A 356 11.13 17.84 10.71
N ALA A 357 11.86 16.82 11.23
CA ALA A 357 13.29 16.91 11.47
C ALA A 357 14.10 16.92 10.17
N THR A 358 13.65 16.18 9.15
CA THR A 358 14.28 16.18 7.81
C THR A 358 14.09 17.51 7.06
N GLN A 359 13.01 18.25 7.38
CA GLN A 359 12.69 19.51 6.70
C GLN A 359 13.71 20.63 7.00
N ASP A 360 14.33 20.62 8.18
CA ASP A 360 15.35 21.61 8.54
C ASP A 360 16.59 21.44 7.64
N LEU A 361 17.05 20.19 7.46
CA LEU A 361 18.13 19.87 6.51
C LEU A 361 17.75 20.21 5.05
N GLN A 362 16.50 19.96 4.66
CA GLN A 362 16.01 20.36 3.34
C GLN A 362 15.97 21.89 3.16
N GLN A 363 15.67 22.64 4.22
CA GLN A 363 15.71 24.10 4.17
C GLN A 363 17.15 24.60 4.03
N GLU A 364 18.11 24.00 4.73
CA GLU A 364 19.53 24.34 4.61
C GLU A 364 20.06 24.14 3.20
N ILE A 365 19.75 23.02 2.54
CA ILE A 365 20.21 22.80 1.17
C ILE A 365 19.57 23.76 0.16
N ARG A 366 18.29 24.11 0.37
CA ARG A 366 17.62 25.16 -0.42
C ARG A 366 18.25 26.53 -0.20
N LEU A 367 18.78 26.82 0.99
CA LEU A 367 19.54 28.03 1.27
C LEU A 367 20.92 27.99 0.60
N ALA A 368 21.61 26.84 0.63
CA ALA A 368 22.89 26.65 -0.05
C ALA A 368 22.79 26.87 -1.57
N LEU A 369 21.71 26.40 -2.21
CA LEU A 369 21.44 26.62 -3.64
C LEU A 369 21.14 28.08 -4.03
N ARG A 370 21.06 29.01 -3.06
CA ARG A 370 21.02 30.44 -3.36
C ARG A 370 22.40 30.98 -3.73
N ASP A 371 23.47 30.29 -3.34
CA ASP A 371 24.82 30.58 -3.82
C ASP A 371 24.94 30.15 -5.29
N SER A 372 25.43 31.06 -6.13
CA SER A 372 25.52 30.83 -7.57
C SER A 372 26.53 29.76 -7.95
N VAL A 373 27.62 29.60 -7.19
CA VAL A 373 28.68 28.61 -7.47
C VAL A 373 28.16 27.22 -7.15
N PHE A 374 27.57 27.07 -5.96
CA PHE A 374 26.97 25.79 -5.55
C PHE A 374 25.83 25.37 -6.49
N ARG A 375 24.98 26.33 -6.89
CA ARG A 375 23.91 26.06 -7.85
C ARG A 375 24.45 25.67 -9.22
N ALA A 376 25.45 26.38 -9.74
CA ALA A 376 26.06 26.04 -11.02
C ALA A 376 26.70 24.64 -11.00
N TRP A 377 27.32 24.25 -9.88
CA TRP A 377 27.82 22.90 -9.71
C TRP A 377 26.69 21.87 -9.78
N TYR A 378 25.58 22.08 -9.05
CA TYR A 378 24.48 21.11 -9.03
C TYR A 378 23.73 21.03 -10.37
N ASP A 379 23.44 22.17 -11.00
CA ASP A 379 22.67 22.27 -12.26
C ASP A 379 23.49 21.88 -13.52
N LEU A 380 24.76 21.47 -13.38
CA LEU A 380 25.60 20.96 -14.49
C LEU A 380 24.90 19.82 -15.23
N ALA A 381 24.84 19.92 -16.56
CA ALA A 381 24.26 18.89 -17.41
C ALA A 381 25.02 17.56 -17.23
N GLU A 382 24.32 16.42 -17.26
CA GLU A 382 24.92 15.09 -17.04
C GLU A 382 26.15 14.82 -17.92
N SER A 383 26.17 15.32 -19.17
CA SER A 383 27.31 15.19 -20.09
C SER A 383 28.56 15.98 -19.68
N GLU A 384 28.42 16.93 -18.76
CA GLU A 384 29.47 17.83 -18.27
C GLU A 384 29.85 17.54 -16.80
N GLN A 385 29.17 16.58 -16.17
CA GLN A 385 29.46 16.16 -14.79
C GLN A 385 30.77 15.37 -14.73
N SER A 386 31.43 15.41 -13.57
CA SER A 386 32.66 14.66 -13.35
C SER A 386 32.35 13.15 -13.28
N ASP A 387 33.20 12.34 -13.91
CA ASP A 387 33.15 10.87 -13.76
C ASP A 387 33.63 10.39 -12.37
N ASP A 388 34.16 11.32 -11.55
CA ASP A 388 34.62 11.05 -10.20
C ASP A 388 33.48 10.43 -9.35
N PRO A 389 33.68 9.22 -8.79
CA PRO A 389 32.69 8.58 -7.94
C PRO A 389 32.24 9.44 -6.76
N GLU A 390 33.11 10.29 -6.20
CA GLU A 390 32.75 11.18 -5.09
C GLU A 390 31.77 12.27 -5.54
N ASP A 391 32.01 12.93 -6.69
CA ASP A 391 31.10 13.95 -7.24
C ASP A 391 29.69 13.36 -7.50
N ARG A 392 29.62 12.14 -8.03
CA ARG A 392 28.35 11.44 -8.25
C ARG A 392 27.62 11.17 -6.95
N LEU A 393 28.32 10.78 -5.88
CA LEU A 393 27.71 10.62 -4.55
C LEU A 393 27.18 11.93 -3.99
N GLU A 394 27.95 13.01 -4.10
CA GLU A 394 27.53 14.31 -3.58
C GLU A 394 26.30 14.83 -4.34
N ARG A 395 26.25 14.66 -5.66
CA ARG A 395 25.05 15.00 -6.45
C ARG A 395 23.84 14.18 -6.02
N ALA A 396 23.98 12.87 -5.87
CA ALA A 396 22.90 12.01 -5.41
C ALA A 396 22.44 12.36 -3.99
N PHE A 397 23.37 12.70 -3.10
CA PHE A 397 23.07 13.21 -1.75
C PHE A 397 22.24 14.50 -1.80
N VAL A 398 22.64 15.47 -2.63
CA VAL A 398 21.89 16.72 -2.82
C VAL A 398 20.51 16.47 -3.43
N SER A 399 20.42 15.64 -4.47
CA SER A 399 19.15 15.29 -5.11
C SER A 399 18.17 14.61 -4.16
N ALA A 400 18.66 13.69 -3.31
CA ALA A 400 17.85 13.00 -2.31
C ALA A 400 17.26 13.97 -1.26
N LEU A 401 18.00 14.99 -0.85
CA LEU A 401 17.50 16.01 0.09
C LEU A 401 16.52 16.99 -0.56
N LEU A 402 16.70 17.32 -1.84
CA LEU A 402 15.82 18.25 -2.57
C LEU A 402 14.49 17.64 -3.02
N GLY A 403 14.38 16.32 -3.02
CA GLY A 403 13.17 15.59 -3.39
C GLY A 403 11.93 16.06 -2.62
N ARG A 404 10.74 15.70 -3.13
CA ARG A 404 9.45 16.05 -2.48
C ARG A 404 9.44 15.66 -1.00
N HIS A 405 10.06 14.52 -0.68
CA HIS A 405 10.33 14.06 0.67
C HIS A 405 11.85 13.94 0.81
N PRO A 406 12.49 14.64 1.77
CA PRO A 406 13.94 14.57 1.94
C PRO A 406 14.33 13.16 2.38
N LEU A 407 15.28 12.57 1.68
CA LEU A 407 15.77 11.22 1.93
C LEU A 407 17.29 11.22 2.08
N ARG A 408 17.79 10.17 2.69
CA ARG A 408 19.20 9.86 2.82
C ARG A 408 19.66 9.13 1.54
N GLY A 409 20.43 9.80 0.70
CA GLY A 409 21.01 9.24 -0.54
C GLY A 409 22.51 9.54 -0.66
N GLY A 410 23.17 8.88 -1.60
CA GLY A 410 24.59 9.13 -1.89
C GLY A 410 25.56 8.66 -0.80
N PHE A 411 25.24 7.58 -0.07
CA PHE A 411 26.12 6.98 0.95
C PHE A 411 26.77 5.65 0.51
N ASP A 412 26.32 5.05 -0.59
CA ASP A 412 26.86 3.79 -1.13
C ASP A 412 27.42 4.01 -2.55
N LEU A 413 28.74 3.90 -2.71
CA LEU A 413 29.44 4.01 -3.99
C LEU A 413 28.97 2.98 -5.02
N ALA A 414 28.57 1.78 -4.57
CA ALA A 414 28.11 0.72 -5.45
C ALA A 414 26.66 0.94 -5.91
N LYS A 415 25.90 1.76 -5.18
CA LYS A 415 24.47 2.04 -5.42
C LYS A 415 24.17 3.52 -5.15
N VAL A 416 24.72 4.37 -6.00
CA VAL A 416 24.63 5.84 -5.84
C VAL A 416 23.18 6.34 -5.78
N GLU A 417 22.27 5.68 -6.50
CA GLU A 417 20.85 6.01 -6.57
C GLU A 417 20.02 5.47 -5.39
N ASP A 418 20.61 4.66 -4.51
CA ASP A 418 19.88 4.09 -3.38
C ASP A 418 19.53 5.19 -2.37
N VAL A 419 18.25 5.23 -1.99
CA VAL A 419 17.69 6.24 -1.10
C VAL A 419 16.90 5.59 0.03
N LYS A 420 17.21 6.00 1.25
CA LYS A 420 16.55 5.54 2.47
C LYS A 420 15.93 6.70 3.25
N ALA A 421 15.02 6.39 4.15
CA ALA A 421 14.61 7.35 5.16
C ALA A 421 15.78 7.64 6.10
N PHE A 422 15.75 8.79 6.77
CA PHE A 422 16.53 9.00 7.97
C PHE A 422 15.86 8.26 9.13
N ALA A 423 16.61 7.43 9.85
CA ALA A 423 16.09 6.58 10.92
C ALA A 423 16.36 7.15 12.33
N CYS A 424 17.38 8.01 12.47
CA CYS A 424 17.79 8.59 13.75
C CYS A 424 18.43 9.98 13.59
N LEU A 425 18.52 10.74 14.69
CA LEU A 425 19.08 12.09 14.69
C LEU A 425 20.57 12.11 14.33
N ALA A 426 21.31 11.05 14.68
CA ALA A 426 22.72 10.94 14.31
C ALA A 426 22.94 10.94 12.79
N GLU A 427 22.00 10.38 12.01
CA GLU A 427 22.07 10.42 10.55
C GLU A 427 21.75 11.82 10.00
N ILE A 428 20.84 12.56 10.65
CA ILE A 428 20.55 13.96 10.32
C ILE A 428 21.79 14.83 10.59
N ASP A 429 22.41 14.68 11.76
CA ASP A 429 23.62 15.42 12.13
C ASP A 429 24.79 15.11 11.18
N ALA A 430 24.96 13.84 10.82
CA ALA A 430 25.98 13.44 9.84
C ALA A 430 25.73 14.07 8.46
N ALA A 431 24.48 14.10 8.01
CA ALA A 431 24.10 14.73 6.75
C ALA A 431 24.26 16.26 6.79
N HIS A 432 23.94 16.89 7.93
CA HIS A 432 24.18 18.32 8.15
C HIS A 432 25.67 18.66 8.04
N VAL A 433 26.54 17.93 8.73
CA VAL A 433 27.99 18.12 8.66
C VAL A 433 28.51 17.88 7.24
N ARG A 434 28.04 16.83 6.56
CA ARG A 434 28.39 16.57 5.16
C ARG A 434 28.00 17.73 4.25
N LEU A 435 26.78 18.25 4.38
CA LEU A 435 26.31 19.38 3.59
C LEU A 435 27.17 20.63 3.82
N GLN A 436 27.53 20.93 5.08
CA GLN A 436 28.41 22.07 5.39
C GLN A 436 29.78 21.94 4.73
N LEU A 437 30.40 20.76 4.81
CA LEU A 437 31.69 20.48 4.18
C LEU A 437 31.61 20.58 2.65
N LEU A 438 30.55 20.03 2.05
CA LEU A 438 30.31 20.08 0.62
C LEU A 438 30.19 21.53 0.12
N VAL A 439 29.36 22.33 0.78
CA VAL A 439 29.18 23.75 0.45
C VAL A 439 30.49 24.51 0.62
N ALA A 440 31.23 24.28 1.72
CA ALA A 440 32.52 24.92 1.95
C ALA A 440 33.56 24.53 0.88
N ASN A 441 33.57 23.27 0.43
CA ASN A 441 34.49 22.82 -0.62
C ASN A 441 34.15 23.46 -1.97
N ILE A 442 32.87 23.44 -2.39
CA ILE A 442 32.47 23.97 -3.70
C ILE A 442 32.56 25.50 -3.75
N CYS A 443 32.08 26.19 -2.72
CA CYS A 443 32.09 27.66 -2.67
C CYS A 443 33.45 28.22 -2.23
N GLY A 444 34.27 27.47 -1.48
CA GLY A 444 35.60 27.90 -1.04
C GLY A 444 36.70 27.76 -2.09
N LEU A 445 36.42 27.09 -3.21
CA LEU A 445 37.31 26.95 -4.36
C LEU A 445 37.26 28.17 -5.32
N SER A 446 36.50 29.23 -5.00
CA SER A 446 36.41 30.47 -5.80
C SER A 446 37.45 31.53 -5.44
#